data_AF-A0A521FN69-F1
#
_entry.id   AF-A0A521FN69-F1
#
_cell.length_a   1.000
_cell.length_b   1.000
_cell.length_c   1.000
_cell.angle_alpha   90.00
_cell.angle_beta   90.00
_cell.angle_gamma   90.00
#
_symmetry.space_group_name_H-M   'P 1'
#
loop_
_entity.id
_entity.type
_entity.pdbx_description
1 polymer ?
#
loop_
_entity_poly.entity_id
_entity_poly.type
_entity_poly.pdbx_seq_one_letter_code
_entity_poly.pdbx_strand_id
1 'polypeptide(L)'
;MSELSEPDLNAAPDRAALPRWIRQGAMQDSVDHVMFSTGAALARIDPLVRAQGAARGPWRQRLALDAAVAVATLEGRPEGAVQLRDAVALTRPGDDPGPAGRLLLGWRALAEARALRVPDWPVRLPAAFDLPPAPLASLLRDIGSRLPGRTLPLRGAAEAAGEVFALSPAHRGLALWLADASLARALGWHRPVPLLATALPRAAFRLSGETWLRACAQAWGRAALAAIDLHADLDRRAAALHAVAPKLRGKDAAATVAALLTEDVLTAQAGARGSDRAARRLFDRLSAQGLVREFSGRSNFRLYGL
;
A
#
# COMPACT_ATOMS: atom_id res chain seq x y z
N MET A 1 1.75 38.22 19.53
CA MET A 1 0.87 37.04 19.44
C MET A 1 0.90 36.58 18.00
N SER A 2 1.74 35.59 17.68
CA SER A 2 1.75 34.98 16.36
C SER A 2 0.50 34.11 16.27
N GLU A 3 -0.47 34.49 15.44
CA GLU A 3 -1.52 33.57 15.01
C GLU A 3 -0.82 32.40 14.30
N LEU A 4 -0.61 31.30 15.04
CA LEU A 4 -0.33 30.02 14.43
C LEU A 4 -1.62 29.64 13.71
N SER A 5 -1.72 30.01 12.43
CA SER A 5 -2.79 29.51 11.56
C SER A 5 -2.84 28.00 11.72
N GLU A 6 -3.99 27.47 12.17
CA GLU A 6 -4.17 26.02 12.25
C GLU A 6 -3.86 25.44 10.86
N PRO A 7 -3.02 24.39 10.78
CA PRO A 7 -2.61 23.86 9.49
C PRO A 7 -3.85 23.38 8.74
N ASP A 8 -4.10 23.92 7.54
CA ASP A 8 -5.15 23.43 6.67
C ASP A 8 -4.80 22.01 6.21
N LEU A 9 -5.34 21.02 6.91
CA LEU A 9 -5.18 19.61 6.59
C LEU A 9 -5.89 19.25 5.28
N ASN A 10 -6.72 20.12 4.71
CA ASN A 10 -7.38 19.89 3.42
C ASN A 10 -6.66 20.51 2.23
N ALA A 11 -5.61 21.30 2.45
CA ALA A 11 -4.71 21.73 1.41
C ALA A 11 -4.08 20.54 0.67
N ALA A 12 -3.63 20.77 -0.57
CA ALA A 12 -2.92 19.78 -1.35
C ALA A 12 -1.76 19.17 -0.54
N PRO A 13 -1.50 17.86 -0.68
CA PRO A 13 -0.43 17.20 0.06
C PRO A 13 0.90 17.87 -0.27
N ASP A 14 1.69 18.18 0.77
CA ASP A 14 3.00 18.79 0.57
C ASP A 14 3.94 17.75 -0.05
N ARG A 15 4.65 18.15 -1.11
CA ARG A 15 5.64 17.28 -1.73
C ARG A 15 6.88 17.31 -0.87
N ALA A 16 7.34 16.15 -0.44
CA ALA A 16 8.56 16.07 0.34
C ALA A 16 9.72 16.76 -0.40
N ALA A 17 10.46 17.60 0.32
CA ALA A 17 11.61 18.30 -0.25
C ALA A 17 12.68 17.28 -0.66
N LEU A 18 12.79 17.05 -1.97
CA LEU A 18 13.73 16.13 -2.60
C LEU A 18 14.45 16.83 -3.74
N PRO A 19 15.74 16.54 -3.97
CA PRO A 19 16.45 17.05 -5.13
C PRO A 19 15.68 16.79 -6.43
N ARG A 20 15.53 17.83 -7.25
CA ARG A 20 14.74 17.80 -8.49
C ARG A 20 15.14 16.66 -9.43
N TRP A 21 16.43 16.34 -9.49
CA TRP A 21 16.97 15.29 -10.35
C TRP A 21 16.43 13.89 -10.01
N ILE A 22 16.11 13.60 -8.74
CA ILE A 22 15.54 12.31 -8.34
C ILE A 22 14.14 12.17 -8.95
N ARG A 23 13.32 13.23 -8.85
CA ARG A 23 11.95 13.24 -9.40
C ARG A 23 11.94 13.18 -10.92
N GLN A 24 12.90 13.83 -11.58
CA GLN A 24 13.03 13.81 -13.03
C GLN A 24 13.62 12.50 -13.57
N GLY A 25 14.46 11.82 -12.79
CA GLY A 25 15.15 10.60 -13.20
C GLY A 25 14.22 9.46 -13.57
N ALA A 26 13.08 9.34 -12.89
CA ALA A 26 12.06 8.33 -13.20
C ALA A 26 11.28 8.56 -14.51
N MET A 27 11.55 9.67 -15.20
CA MET A 27 11.01 10.03 -16.51
C MET A 27 12.06 9.94 -17.64
N GLN A 28 13.31 9.55 -17.33
CA GLN A 28 14.39 9.46 -18.30
C GLN A 28 14.42 8.07 -18.98
N ASP A 29 14.93 8.02 -20.21
CA ASP A 29 15.06 6.77 -20.97
C ASP A 29 16.39 6.02 -20.78
N SER A 30 17.43 6.73 -20.33
CA SER A 30 18.75 6.14 -20.05
C SER A 30 18.67 5.17 -18.86
N VAL A 31 19.15 3.94 -19.05
CA VAL A 31 19.20 2.90 -18.01
C VAL A 31 19.97 3.37 -16.78
N ASP A 32 21.13 3.99 -16.97
CA ASP A 32 21.96 4.47 -15.86
C ASP A 32 21.24 5.54 -15.03
N HIS A 33 20.57 6.49 -15.69
CA HIS A 33 19.79 7.52 -15.01
C HIS A 33 18.60 6.93 -14.24
N VAL A 34 17.90 5.97 -14.84
CA VAL A 34 16.79 5.27 -14.18
C VAL A 34 17.29 4.52 -12.95
N MET A 35 18.33 3.71 -13.09
CA MET A 35 18.85 2.90 -11.99
C MET A 35 19.37 3.76 -10.85
N PHE A 36 20.11 4.84 -11.17
CA PHE A 36 20.65 5.77 -10.19
C PHE A 36 19.53 6.52 -9.44
N SER A 37 18.56 7.08 -10.17
CA SER A 37 17.45 7.82 -9.55
C SER A 37 16.50 6.92 -8.76
N THR A 38 16.21 5.71 -9.23
CA THR A 38 15.44 4.71 -8.48
C THR A 38 16.17 4.30 -7.21
N GLY A 39 17.49 4.08 -7.28
CA GLY A 39 18.31 3.82 -6.09
C GLY A 39 18.22 4.95 -5.06
N ALA A 40 18.29 6.21 -5.51
CA ALA A 40 18.16 7.38 -4.64
C ALA A 40 16.74 7.50 -4.02
N ALA A 41 15.69 7.22 -4.79
CA ALA A 41 14.32 7.19 -4.28
C ALA A 41 14.11 6.08 -3.24
N LEU A 42 14.65 4.89 -3.48
CA LEU A 42 14.59 3.77 -2.55
C LEU A 42 15.39 4.02 -1.26
N ALA A 43 16.57 4.64 -1.38
CA ALA A 43 17.34 5.08 -0.21
C ALA A 43 16.57 6.11 0.63
N ARG A 44 15.74 6.94 -0.01
CA ARG A 44 14.94 7.96 0.69
C ARG A 44 13.70 7.39 1.38
N ILE A 45 13.03 6.40 0.79
CA ILE A 45 11.85 5.76 1.41
C ILE A 45 12.26 4.77 2.52
N ASP A 46 13.48 4.21 2.48
CA ASP A 46 13.96 3.19 3.42
C ASP A 46 13.77 3.56 4.91
N PRO A 47 14.17 4.77 5.38
CA PRO A 47 13.91 5.18 6.77
C PRO A 47 12.41 5.19 7.13
N LEU A 48 11.54 5.56 6.19
CA LEU A 48 10.09 5.59 6.41
C LEU A 48 9.50 4.18 6.50
N VAL A 49 10.01 3.25 5.69
CA VAL A 49 9.64 1.84 5.76
C VAL A 49 10.00 1.24 7.12
N ARG A 50 11.17 1.61 7.66
CA ARG A 50 11.71 1.13 8.94
C ARG A 50 11.10 1.83 10.16
N ALA A 51 10.64 3.06 10.01
CA ALA A 51 10.09 3.86 11.09
C ALA A 51 8.86 3.19 11.74
N GLN A 52 8.68 3.46 13.04
CA GLN A 52 7.51 3.04 13.81
C GLN A 52 6.57 4.23 14.12
N GLY A 53 6.53 5.22 13.23
CA GLY A 53 5.71 6.42 13.39
C GLY A 53 4.20 6.17 13.24
N ALA A 54 3.42 7.16 13.68
CA ALA A 54 1.95 7.09 13.75
C ALA A 54 1.27 6.91 12.37
N ALA A 55 1.87 7.41 11.29
CA ALA A 55 1.34 7.24 9.95
C ALA A 55 1.63 5.86 9.31
N ARG A 56 2.45 5.02 9.94
CA ARG A 56 2.93 3.76 9.33
C ARG A 56 1.79 2.82 8.91
N GLY A 57 0.77 2.70 9.76
CA GLY A 57 -0.40 1.86 9.51
C GLY A 57 -1.17 2.31 8.26
N PRO A 58 -1.84 3.47 8.31
CA PRO A 58 -2.64 3.98 7.20
C PRO A 58 -1.83 4.14 5.92
N TRP A 59 -0.54 4.49 6.01
CA TRP A 59 0.34 4.59 4.84
C TRP A 59 0.45 3.27 4.08
N ARG A 60 0.72 2.17 4.79
CA ARG A 60 0.81 0.85 4.17
C ARG A 60 -0.53 0.34 3.66
N GLN A 61 -1.60 0.62 4.40
CA GLN A 61 -2.95 0.21 4.00
C GLN A 61 -3.42 0.97 2.74
N ARG A 62 -3.07 2.26 2.61
CA ARG A 62 -3.38 3.07 1.43
C ARG A 62 -2.57 2.62 0.21
N LEU A 63 -1.27 2.35 0.37
CA LEU A 63 -0.45 1.77 -0.71
C LEU A 63 -0.98 0.40 -1.17
N ALA A 64 -1.46 -0.44 -0.24
CA ALA A 64 -2.10 -1.71 -0.56
C ALA A 64 -3.41 -1.52 -1.33
N LEU A 65 -4.21 -0.52 -0.95
CA LEU A 65 -5.43 -0.17 -1.69
C LEU A 65 -5.11 0.31 -3.10
N ASP A 66 -4.14 1.20 -3.27
CA ASP A 66 -3.74 1.73 -4.58
C ASP A 66 -3.22 0.61 -5.49
N ALA A 67 -2.45 -0.34 -4.93
CA ALA A 67 -2.00 -1.52 -5.65
C ALA A 67 -3.17 -2.44 -6.06
N ALA A 68 -4.14 -2.66 -5.18
CA ALA A 68 -5.33 -3.43 -5.47
C ALA A 68 -6.18 -2.79 -6.58
N VAL A 69 -6.37 -1.46 -6.55
CA VAL A 69 -7.08 -0.69 -7.60
C VAL A 69 -6.35 -0.82 -8.94
N ALA A 70 -5.01 -0.67 -8.94
CA ALA A 70 -4.22 -0.77 -10.15
C ALA A 70 -4.31 -2.18 -10.77
N VAL A 71 -4.28 -3.23 -9.96
CA VAL A 71 -4.45 -4.61 -10.44
C VAL A 71 -5.88 -4.89 -10.90
N ALA A 72 -6.90 -4.43 -10.18
CA ALA A 72 -8.29 -4.55 -10.63
C ALA A 72 -8.47 -3.93 -12.02
N THR A 73 -7.93 -2.72 -12.22
CA THR A 73 -7.94 -2.02 -13.52
C THR A 73 -7.18 -2.80 -14.59
N LEU A 74 -6.02 -3.37 -14.25
CA LEU A 74 -5.21 -4.19 -15.15
C LEU A 74 -5.93 -5.48 -15.57
N GLU A 75 -6.75 -6.05 -14.70
CA GLU A 75 -7.56 -7.24 -14.94
C GLU A 75 -8.91 -6.91 -15.60
N GLY A 76 -9.21 -5.62 -15.83
CA GLY A 76 -10.47 -5.18 -16.44
C GLY A 76 -11.67 -5.27 -15.49
N ARG A 77 -11.42 -5.34 -14.18
CA ARG A 77 -12.47 -5.37 -13.17
C ARG A 77 -12.97 -3.93 -12.88
N PRO A 78 -14.27 -3.71 -12.64
CA PRO A 78 -14.84 -2.37 -12.47
C PRO A 78 -14.62 -1.77 -11.07
N GLU A 79 -14.12 -2.54 -10.09
CA GLU A 79 -13.97 -2.11 -8.71
C GLU A 79 -12.88 -1.03 -8.57
N GLY A 80 -13.29 0.16 -8.12
CA GLY A 80 -12.39 1.22 -7.69
C GLY A 80 -12.14 1.19 -6.18
N ALA A 81 -11.47 2.23 -5.68
CA ALA A 81 -11.07 2.34 -4.27
C ALA A 81 -12.27 2.21 -3.29
N VAL A 82 -13.42 2.79 -3.64
CA VAL A 82 -14.64 2.74 -2.81
C VAL A 82 -15.17 1.31 -2.71
N GLN A 83 -15.32 0.63 -3.86
CA GLN A 83 -15.85 -0.73 -3.91
C GLN A 83 -14.94 -1.73 -3.18
N LEU A 84 -13.61 -1.58 -3.30
CA LEU A 84 -12.65 -2.43 -2.60
C LEU A 84 -12.71 -2.22 -1.07
N ARG A 85 -12.84 -0.98 -0.62
CA ARG A 85 -13.02 -0.67 0.80
C ARG A 85 -14.31 -1.25 1.33
N ASP A 86 -15.42 -1.06 0.61
CA ASP A 86 -16.73 -1.61 0.99
C ASP A 86 -16.69 -3.13 1.12
N ALA A 87 -16.06 -3.82 0.15
CA ALA A 87 -15.95 -5.27 0.15
C ALA A 87 -15.27 -5.80 1.42
N VAL A 88 -14.26 -5.10 1.95
CA VAL A 88 -13.62 -5.50 3.21
C VAL A 88 -14.39 -5.01 4.43
N ALA A 89 -14.82 -3.76 4.46
CA ALA A 89 -15.42 -3.14 5.64
C ALA A 89 -16.82 -3.66 5.98
N LEU A 90 -17.56 -4.17 4.99
CA LEU A 90 -18.90 -4.72 5.18
C LEU A 90 -18.90 -6.24 5.43
N THR A 91 -17.74 -6.89 5.33
CA THR A 91 -17.61 -8.32 5.60
C THR A 91 -17.58 -8.58 7.09
N ARG A 92 -18.43 -9.50 7.56
CA ARG A 92 -18.46 -9.87 8.98
C ARG A 92 -17.23 -10.72 9.32
N PRO A 93 -16.76 -10.70 10.58
CA PRO A 93 -15.68 -11.56 11.01
C PRO A 93 -15.99 -13.05 10.71
N GLY A 94 -15.13 -13.70 9.93
CA GLY A 94 -15.26 -15.11 9.54
C GLY A 94 -15.95 -15.36 8.19
N ASP A 95 -16.61 -14.36 7.61
CA ASP A 95 -17.25 -14.48 6.30
C ASP A 95 -16.23 -14.28 5.16
N ASP A 96 -16.53 -14.83 3.97
CA ASP A 96 -15.75 -14.57 2.75
C ASP A 96 -16.07 -13.15 2.21
N PRO A 97 -15.08 -12.25 2.08
CA PRO A 97 -15.29 -10.91 1.56
C PRO A 97 -15.48 -10.86 0.03
N GLY A 98 -15.49 -12.03 -0.62
CA GLY A 98 -15.65 -12.16 -2.06
C GLY A 98 -14.42 -11.70 -2.86
N PRO A 99 -14.46 -11.77 -4.19
CA PRO A 99 -13.29 -11.54 -5.04
C PRO A 99 -12.66 -10.14 -4.93
N ALA A 100 -13.47 -9.10 -4.68
CA ALA A 100 -12.98 -7.73 -4.50
C ALA A 100 -12.27 -7.57 -3.15
N GLY A 101 -12.85 -8.08 -2.06
CA GLY A 101 -12.24 -8.00 -0.75
C GLY A 101 -11.02 -8.91 -0.59
N ARG A 102 -11.02 -10.11 -1.18
CA ARG A 102 -9.83 -10.97 -1.23
C ARG A 102 -8.65 -10.29 -1.94
N LEU A 103 -8.89 -9.60 -3.05
CA LEU A 103 -7.87 -8.83 -3.75
C LEU A 103 -7.25 -7.77 -2.82
N LEU A 104 -8.07 -6.95 -2.15
CA LEU A 104 -7.56 -5.94 -1.21
C LEU A 104 -6.81 -6.59 -0.03
N LEU A 105 -7.35 -7.65 0.57
CA LEU A 105 -6.69 -8.35 1.68
C LEU A 105 -5.36 -8.99 1.27
N GLY A 106 -5.25 -9.51 0.05
CA GLY A 106 -3.99 -10.03 -0.49
C GLY A 106 -2.90 -8.96 -0.58
N TRP A 107 -3.26 -7.76 -1.02
CA TRP A 107 -2.35 -6.61 -1.03
C TRP A 107 -2.03 -6.08 0.37
N ARG A 108 -2.99 -6.08 1.31
CA ARG A 108 -2.73 -5.75 2.72
C ARG A 108 -1.77 -6.75 3.35
N ALA A 109 -1.89 -8.03 3.01
CA ALA A 109 -1.00 -9.08 3.49
C ALA A 109 0.47 -8.89 3.03
N LEU A 110 0.72 -8.19 1.92
CA LEU A 110 2.07 -7.79 1.49
C LEU A 110 2.75 -6.90 2.55
N ALA A 111 1.97 -6.02 3.18
CA ALA A 111 2.48 -5.06 4.15
C ALA A 111 2.83 -5.66 5.53
N GLU A 112 2.70 -6.98 5.67
CA GLU A 112 2.97 -7.71 6.89
C GLU A 112 4.33 -8.42 6.86
N ALA A 113 4.91 -8.69 8.03
CA ALA A 113 6.21 -9.39 8.11
C ALA A 113 6.12 -10.83 7.55
N ARG A 114 4.95 -11.48 7.67
CA ARG A 114 4.72 -12.82 7.12
C ARG A 114 4.74 -12.88 5.59
N ALA A 115 4.71 -11.73 4.89
CA ALA A 115 4.87 -11.70 3.44
C ALA A 115 6.26 -12.20 3.02
N LEU A 116 7.27 -12.03 3.89
CA LEU A 116 8.66 -12.40 3.62
C LEU A 116 9.00 -13.85 4.00
N ARG A 117 8.03 -14.63 4.47
CA ARG A 117 8.20 -16.06 4.78
C ARG A 117 8.16 -16.88 3.50
N VAL A 118 9.29 -16.89 2.80
CA VAL A 118 9.51 -17.60 1.53
C VAL A 118 9.05 -19.06 1.55
N PRO A 119 9.30 -19.87 2.61
CA PRO A 119 8.84 -21.26 2.63
C PRO A 119 7.31 -21.42 2.54
N ASP A 120 6.54 -20.40 2.94
CA ASP A 120 5.09 -20.45 2.93
C ASP A 120 4.50 -20.08 1.55
N TRP A 121 5.29 -19.47 0.66
CA TRP A 121 4.81 -18.93 -0.61
C TRP A 121 4.11 -19.96 -1.50
N PRO A 122 4.67 -21.16 -1.74
CA PRO A 122 4.06 -22.17 -2.61
C PRO A 122 2.66 -22.60 -2.18
N VAL A 123 2.34 -22.49 -0.89
CA VAL A 123 1.05 -22.90 -0.32
C VAL A 123 0.10 -21.70 -0.21
N ARG A 124 0.59 -20.56 0.29
CA ARG A 124 -0.27 -19.41 0.61
C ARG A 124 -0.64 -18.56 -0.60
N LEU A 125 0.30 -18.31 -1.51
CA LEU A 125 0.10 -17.31 -2.57
C LEU A 125 -0.88 -17.77 -3.66
N PRO A 126 -0.90 -19.04 -4.11
CA PRO A 126 -1.91 -19.47 -5.09
C PRO A 126 -3.34 -19.24 -4.57
N ALA A 127 -3.62 -19.66 -3.32
CA ALA A 127 -4.93 -19.46 -2.71
C ALA A 127 -5.28 -17.98 -2.48
N ALA A 128 -4.31 -17.14 -2.09
CA ALA A 128 -4.55 -15.71 -1.86
C ALA A 128 -4.93 -14.94 -3.14
N PHE A 129 -4.58 -15.46 -4.31
CA PHE A 129 -4.86 -14.84 -5.61
C PHE A 129 -5.86 -15.63 -6.46
N ASP A 130 -6.55 -16.62 -5.88
CA ASP A 130 -7.49 -17.51 -6.60
C ASP A 130 -6.83 -18.19 -7.84
N LEU A 131 -5.56 -18.58 -7.72
CA LEU A 131 -4.76 -19.21 -8.78
C LEU A 131 -4.52 -20.71 -8.51
N PRO A 132 -4.42 -21.54 -9.56
CA PRO A 132 -4.10 -22.95 -9.40
C PRO A 132 -2.69 -23.13 -8.81
N PRO A 133 -2.49 -24.07 -7.86
CA PRO A 133 -1.20 -24.27 -7.23
C PRO A 133 -0.15 -24.86 -8.18
N ALA A 134 -0.52 -25.65 -9.18
CA ALA A 134 0.41 -26.11 -10.22
C ALA A 134 0.22 -25.27 -11.50
N PRO A 135 1.30 -24.82 -12.17
CA PRO A 135 2.73 -25.03 -11.86
C PRO A 135 3.32 -24.04 -10.84
N LEU A 136 2.52 -23.07 -10.38
CA LEU A 136 2.94 -21.91 -9.61
C LEU A 136 3.73 -22.23 -8.32
N ALA A 137 3.33 -23.24 -7.56
CA ALA A 137 3.96 -23.64 -6.31
C ALA A 137 5.40 -24.10 -6.51
N SER A 138 5.68 -24.82 -7.61
CA SER A 138 7.05 -25.21 -7.97
C SER A 138 7.89 -23.99 -8.30
N LEU A 139 7.35 -23.09 -9.12
CA LEU A 139 8.01 -21.85 -9.52
C LEU A 139 8.32 -20.95 -8.31
N LEU A 140 7.36 -20.76 -7.40
CA LEU A 140 7.56 -19.96 -6.18
C LEU A 140 8.64 -20.55 -5.25
N ARG A 141 8.76 -21.87 -5.21
CA ARG A 141 9.81 -22.56 -4.44
C ARG A 141 11.18 -22.30 -5.05
N ASP A 142 11.29 -22.39 -6.37
CA ASP A 142 12.52 -22.10 -7.11
C ASP A 142 12.96 -20.64 -6.95
N ILE A 143 12.07 -19.68 -7.22
CA ILE A 143 12.30 -18.24 -6.98
C ILE A 143 12.76 -18.01 -5.55
N GLY A 144 12.04 -18.60 -4.58
CA GLY A 144 12.34 -18.49 -3.17
C GLY A 144 13.77 -18.95 -2.79
N SER A 145 14.23 -20.02 -3.42
CA SER A 145 15.58 -20.57 -3.20
C SER A 145 16.70 -19.68 -3.76
N ARG A 146 16.39 -18.86 -4.78
CA ARG A 146 17.34 -17.95 -5.44
C ARG A 146 17.44 -16.57 -4.77
N LEU A 147 16.47 -16.19 -3.92
CA LEU A 147 16.46 -14.88 -3.25
C LEU A 147 17.67 -14.56 -2.36
N PRO A 148 18.31 -15.51 -1.65
CA PRO A 148 19.56 -15.25 -0.94
C PRO A 148 20.77 -15.00 -1.85
N GLY A 149 20.60 -15.08 -3.19
CA GLY A 149 21.65 -14.92 -4.19
C GLY A 149 22.09 -13.47 -4.43
N ARG A 150 23.30 -13.32 -4.97
CA ARG A 150 24.02 -12.04 -5.18
C ARG A 150 23.55 -11.27 -6.42
N THR A 151 22.25 -11.20 -6.71
CA THR A 151 21.74 -10.33 -7.78
C THR A 151 21.47 -8.92 -7.24
N LEU A 152 21.60 -7.91 -8.10
CA LEU A 152 21.21 -6.54 -7.75
C LEU A 152 19.73 -6.54 -7.35
N PRO A 153 19.32 -5.90 -6.23
CA PRO A 153 17.97 -6.00 -5.68
C PRO A 153 16.84 -5.79 -6.69
N LEU A 154 16.96 -4.75 -7.52
CA LEU A 154 15.99 -4.43 -8.57
C LEU A 154 15.89 -5.51 -9.65
N ARG A 155 17.04 -6.08 -10.04
CA ARG A 155 17.12 -7.12 -11.08
C ARG A 155 16.45 -8.40 -10.62
N GLY A 156 16.85 -8.92 -9.45
CA GLY A 156 16.28 -10.16 -8.92
C GLY A 156 14.77 -10.07 -8.69
N ALA A 157 14.28 -8.92 -8.20
CA ALA A 157 12.85 -8.69 -8.02
C ALA A 157 12.08 -8.61 -9.35
N ALA A 158 12.65 -7.97 -10.38
CA ALA A 158 12.03 -7.87 -11.69
C ALA A 158 12.01 -9.22 -12.39
N GLU A 159 13.09 -10.00 -12.32
CA GLU A 159 13.18 -11.35 -12.89
C GLU A 159 12.15 -12.29 -12.26
N ALA A 160 12.03 -12.31 -10.94
CA ALA A 160 11.03 -13.10 -10.22
C ALA A 160 9.59 -12.78 -10.68
N ALA A 161 9.27 -11.50 -10.86
CA ALA A 161 7.98 -11.07 -11.38
C ALA A 161 7.76 -11.51 -12.83
N GLY A 162 8.79 -11.37 -13.67
CA GLY A 162 8.75 -11.78 -15.08
C GLY A 162 8.48 -13.27 -15.25
N GLU A 163 9.12 -14.12 -14.44
CA GLU A 163 8.90 -15.57 -14.45
C GLU A 163 7.47 -15.96 -14.08
N VAL A 164 6.91 -15.34 -13.03
CA VAL A 164 5.52 -15.63 -12.61
C VAL A 164 4.51 -15.16 -13.64
N PHE A 165 4.69 -13.96 -14.20
CA PHE A 165 3.79 -13.43 -15.21
C PHE A 165 3.88 -14.20 -16.54
N ALA A 166 5.04 -14.78 -16.88
CA ALA A 166 5.22 -15.59 -18.09
C ALA A 166 4.32 -16.84 -18.13
N LEU A 167 3.82 -17.31 -16.98
CA LEU A 167 2.85 -18.42 -16.92
C LEU A 167 1.53 -18.07 -17.62
N SER A 168 0.98 -16.88 -17.36
CA SER A 168 -0.26 -16.40 -17.96
C SER A 168 -0.58 -14.97 -17.50
N PRO A 169 -1.30 -14.18 -18.32
CA PRO A 169 -1.92 -12.91 -17.92
C PRO A 169 -2.66 -12.89 -16.57
N ALA A 170 -3.20 -14.01 -16.12
CA ALA A 170 -3.88 -14.11 -14.82
C ALA A 170 -2.94 -13.93 -13.62
N HIS A 171 -1.63 -14.11 -13.80
CA HIS A 171 -0.64 -14.03 -12.71
C HIS A 171 -0.08 -12.62 -12.48
N ARG A 172 -0.56 -11.60 -13.21
CA ARG A 172 -0.02 -10.23 -13.13
C ARG A 172 -0.07 -9.67 -11.71
N GLY A 173 -1.19 -9.81 -11.00
CA GLY A 173 -1.32 -9.34 -9.62
C GLY A 173 -0.28 -9.98 -8.69
N LEU A 174 -0.15 -11.31 -8.75
CA LEU A 174 0.83 -12.06 -7.95
C LEU A 174 2.27 -11.72 -8.34
N ALA A 175 2.58 -11.57 -9.62
CA ALA A 175 3.91 -11.20 -10.10
C ALA A 175 4.38 -9.86 -9.50
N LEU A 176 3.50 -8.85 -9.51
CA LEU A 176 3.81 -7.53 -8.93
C LEU A 176 3.96 -7.59 -7.41
N TRP A 177 3.09 -8.34 -6.73
CA TRP A 177 3.16 -8.58 -5.29
C TRP A 177 4.50 -9.24 -4.91
N LEU A 178 4.91 -10.25 -5.67
CA LEU A 178 6.15 -10.99 -5.46
C LEU A 178 7.39 -10.12 -5.73
N ALA A 179 7.32 -9.22 -6.71
CA ALA A 179 8.39 -8.28 -7.02
C ALA A 179 8.69 -7.40 -5.79
N ASP A 180 7.65 -6.80 -5.20
CA ASP A 180 7.80 -5.92 -4.03
C ASP A 180 8.26 -6.70 -2.78
N ALA A 181 7.77 -7.92 -2.58
CA ALA A 181 8.24 -8.80 -1.51
C ALA A 181 9.73 -9.17 -1.67
N SER A 182 10.14 -9.49 -2.91
CA SER A 182 11.52 -9.84 -3.25
C SER A 182 12.47 -8.65 -3.09
N LEU A 183 12.04 -7.47 -3.56
CA LEU A 183 12.79 -6.22 -3.38
C LEU A 183 12.94 -5.87 -1.89
N ALA A 184 11.85 -5.95 -1.13
CA ALA A 184 11.87 -5.70 0.31
C ALA A 184 12.85 -6.61 1.05
N ARG A 185 12.90 -7.90 0.68
CA ARG A 185 13.87 -8.85 1.24
C ARG A 185 15.30 -8.48 0.89
N ALA A 186 15.56 -8.13 -0.37
CA ALA A 186 16.89 -7.74 -0.84
C ALA A 186 17.39 -6.42 -0.20
N LEU A 187 16.47 -5.50 0.14
CA LEU A 187 16.76 -4.26 0.87
C LEU A 187 16.81 -4.45 2.41
N GLY A 188 16.53 -5.64 2.92
CA GLY A 188 16.51 -5.92 4.36
C GLY A 188 15.37 -5.22 5.10
N TRP A 189 14.22 -4.99 4.44
CA TRP A 189 13.01 -4.50 5.09
C TRP A 189 12.32 -5.61 5.88
N HIS A 190 11.83 -5.30 7.08
CA HIS A 190 11.07 -6.24 7.92
C HIS A 190 9.62 -6.41 7.46
N ARG A 191 9.07 -5.39 6.78
CA ARG A 191 7.72 -5.40 6.20
C ARG A 191 7.75 -4.73 4.83
N PRO A 192 7.39 -5.42 3.73
CA PRO A 192 7.32 -4.85 2.38
C PRO A 192 6.33 -3.70 2.29
N VAL A 193 6.56 -2.75 1.39
CA VAL A 193 5.55 -1.75 0.99
C VAL A 193 5.09 -2.06 -0.43
N PRO A 194 3.78 -2.07 -0.72
CA PRO A 194 3.28 -2.16 -2.10
C PRO A 194 3.72 -0.93 -2.88
N LEU A 195 4.42 -1.12 -4.00
CA LEU A 195 4.96 -0.05 -4.83
C LEU A 195 4.73 -0.34 -6.32
N LEU A 196 5.23 -1.46 -6.84
CA LEU A 196 5.34 -1.67 -8.28
C LEU A 196 4.00 -1.56 -9.02
N ALA A 197 2.95 -2.16 -8.45
CA ALA A 197 1.62 -2.15 -9.05
C ALA A 197 1.05 -0.74 -9.25
N THR A 198 1.40 0.20 -8.38
CA THR A 198 0.85 1.57 -8.41
C THR A 198 1.37 2.43 -9.56
N ALA A 199 2.48 2.03 -10.19
CA ALA A 199 3.21 2.88 -11.15
C ALA A 199 3.67 2.16 -12.43
N LEU A 200 3.44 0.85 -12.56
CA LEU A 200 3.82 0.09 -13.74
C LEU A 200 2.71 0.16 -14.82
N PRO A 201 3.00 0.71 -16.01
CA PRO A 201 1.98 0.84 -17.06
C PRO A 201 1.62 -0.52 -17.68
N ARG A 202 0.36 -0.68 -18.11
CA ARG A 202 -0.14 -1.91 -18.78
C ARG A 202 0.74 -2.36 -19.96
N ALA A 203 1.31 -1.40 -20.70
CA ALA A 203 2.17 -1.70 -21.84
C ALA A 203 3.47 -2.43 -21.45
N ALA A 204 3.94 -2.30 -20.19
CA ALA A 204 5.17 -2.92 -19.70
C ALA A 204 5.09 -4.45 -19.69
N PHE A 205 3.90 -5.04 -19.60
CA PHE A 205 3.69 -6.49 -19.66
C PHE A 205 3.97 -7.11 -21.04
N ARG A 206 4.34 -6.29 -22.04
CA ARG A 206 4.84 -6.77 -23.34
C ARG A 206 6.37 -6.76 -23.43
N LEU A 207 7.05 -6.28 -22.39
CA LEU A 207 8.50 -6.14 -22.34
C LEU A 207 9.15 -7.40 -21.75
N SER A 208 10.44 -7.57 -22.01
CA SER A 208 11.26 -8.65 -21.47
C SER A 208 12.71 -8.20 -21.27
N GLY A 209 13.50 -8.99 -20.53
CA GLY A 209 14.92 -8.73 -20.28
C GLY A 209 15.19 -7.33 -19.72
N GLU A 210 16.17 -6.63 -20.29
CA GLU A 210 16.58 -5.29 -19.84
C GLU A 210 15.46 -4.24 -19.98
N THR A 211 14.57 -4.39 -20.97
CA THR A 211 13.45 -3.44 -21.13
C THR A 211 12.40 -3.59 -20.04
N TRP A 212 12.16 -4.82 -19.58
CA TRP A 212 11.32 -5.11 -18.43
C TRP A 212 11.95 -4.58 -17.14
N LEU A 213 13.24 -4.86 -16.91
CA LEU A 213 13.98 -4.36 -15.76
C LEU A 213 13.92 -2.83 -15.67
N ARG A 214 14.18 -2.13 -16.78
CA ARG A 214 14.10 -0.67 -16.83
C ARG A 214 12.70 -0.16 -16.50
N ALA A 215 11.65 -0.78 -17.04
CA ALA A 215 10.26 -0.39 -16.76
C ALA A 215 9.89 -0.59 -15.28
N CYS A 216 10.32 -1.70 -14.67
CA CYS A 216 10.15 -1.95 -13.23
C CYS A 216 10.92 -0.94 -12.39
N ALA A 217 12.19 -0.66 -12.72
CA ALA A 217 13.01 0.32 -12.03
C ALA A 217 12.37 1.72 -12.08
N GLN A 218 11.93 2.17 -13.25
CA GLN A 218 11.21 3.44 -13.38
C GLN A 218 9.92 3.46 -12.54
N ALA A 219 9.14 2.38 -12.56
CA ALA A 219 7.91 2.27 -11.78
C ALA A 219 8.18 2.31 -10.27
N TRP A 220 9.16 1.55 -9.76
CA TRP A 220 9.58 1.62 -8.35
C TRP A 220 10.06 3.01 -7.95
N GLY A 221 10.83 3.69 -8.80
CA GLY A 221 11.29 5.06 -8.55
C GLY A 221 10.10 6.03 -8.40
N ARG A 222 9.15 6.00 -9.35
CA ARG A 222 7.93 6.83 -9.28
C ARG A 222 7.07 6.49 -8.06
N ALA A 223 6.84 5.20 -7.81
CA ALA A 223 6.04 4.72 -6.70
C ALA A 223 6.66 5.11 -5.34
N ALA A 224 7.99 5.00 -5.20
CA ALA A 224 8.67 5.38 -3.98
C ALA A 224 8.52 6.88 -3.69
N LEU A 225 8.63 7.74 -4.71
CA LEU A 225 8.42 9.18 -4.56
C LEU A 225 6.98 9.52 -4.19
N ALA A 226 6.00 8.90 -4.85
CA ALA A 226 4.59 9.08 -4.51
C ALA A 226 4.28 8.58 -3.09
N ALA A 227 4.88 7.47 -2.68
CA ALA A 227 4.74 6.93 -1.33
C ALA A 227 5.38 7.84 -0.27
N ILE A 228 6.51 8.50 -0.55
CA ILE A 228 7.11 9.50 0.34
C ILE A 228 6.17 10.70 0.51
N ASP A 229 5.60 11.21 -0.59
CA ASP A 229 4.66 12.34 -0.54
C ASP A 229 3.38 11.96 0.24
N LEU A 230 2.85 10.75 0.02
CA LEU A 230 1.72 10.21 0.79
C LEU A 230 2.04 10.07 2.28
N HIS A 231 3.26 9.61 2.60
CA HIS A 231 3.69 9.49 4.00
C HIS A 231 3.72 10.84 4.70
N ALA A 232 4.27 11.88 4.05
CA ALA A 232 4.33 13.22 4.62
C ALA A 232 2.93 13.80 4.93
N ASP A 233 1.97 13.61 4.02
CA ASP A 233 0.58 14.03 4.26
C ASP A 233 -0.06 13.27 5.43
N LEU A 234 0.09 11.94 5.46
CA LEU A 234 -0.47 11.11 6.53
C LEU A 234 0.20 11.36 7.89
N ASP A 235 1.49 11.67 7.93
CA ASP A 235 2.22 11.98 9.17
C ASP A 235 1.72 13.30 9.78
N ARG A 236 1.53 14.32 8.95
CA ARG A 236 0.90 15.59 9.36
C ARG A 236 -0.51 15.36 9.94
N ARG A 237 -1.34 14.56 9.27
CA ARG A 237 -2.70 14.23 9.73
C ARG A 237 -2.69 13.42 11.03
N ALA A 238 -1.80 12.43 11.11
CA ALA A 238 -1.63 11.61 12.31
C ALA A 238 -1.18 12.46 13.51
N ALA A 239 -0.26 13.40 13.31
CA ALA A 239 0.17 14.34 14.34
C ALA A 239 -0.99 15.25 14.81
N ALA A 240 -1.80 15.77 13.89
CA ALA A 240 -2.98 16.56 14.23
C ALA A 240 -4.02 15.74 15.02
N LEU A 241 -4.30 14.50 14.60
CA LEU A 241 -5.19 13.60 15.33
C LEU A 241 -4.66 13.29 16.74
N HIS A 242 -3.35 13.04 16.88
CA HIS A 242 -2.71 12.84 18.17
C HIS A 242 -2.82 14.04 19.09
N ALA A 243 -2.67 15.27 18.57
CA ALA A 243 -2.78 16.49 19.37
C ALA A 243 -4.20 16.70 19.94
N VAL A 244 -5.23 16.23 19.24
CA VAL A 244 -6.62 16.34 19.68
C VAL A 244 -7.07 15.16 20.54
N ALA A 245 -6.41 13.99 20.44
CA ALA A 245 -6.76 12.77 21.16
C ALA A 245 -7.06 12.96 22.67
N PRO A 246 -6.26 13.70 23.47
CA PRO A 246 -6.55 13.91 24.89
C PRO A 246 -7.85 14.70 25.18
N LYS A 247 -8.33 15.48 24.20
CA LYS A 247 -9.54 16.30 24.30
C LYS A 247 -10.80 15.53 23.91
N LEU A 248 -10.64 14.35 23.28
CA LEU A 248 -11.76 13.56 22.82
C LEU A 248 -12.49 12.90 24.00
N ARG A 249 -13.78 13.22 24.13
CA ARG A 249 -14.67 12.59 25.10
C ARG A 249 -15.34 11.36 24.47
N GLY A 250 -15.42 10.28 25.24
CA GLY A 250 -16.13 9.06 24.84
C GLY A 250 -15.39 7.81 25.28
N LYS A 251 -16.14 6.76 25.64
CA LYS A 251 -15.58 5.52 26.20
C LYS A 251 -14.63 4.78 25.23
N ASP A 252 -14.85 4.92 23.92
CA ASP A 252 -14.05 4.27 22.88
C ASP A 252 -13.12 5.24 22.12
N ALA A 253 -13.04 6.52 22.51
CA ALA A 253 -12.33 7.53 21.71
C ALA A 253 -10.84 7.19 21.49
N ALA A 254 -10.16 6.72 22.54
CA ALA A 254 -8.76 6.31 22.43
C ALA A 254 -8.57 5.10 21.49
N ALA A 255 -9.50 4.13 21.53
CA ALA A 255 -9.47 2.98 20.63
C ALA A 255 -9.74 3.39 19.18
N THR A 256 -10.68 4.30 18.94
CA THR A 256 -10.94 4.86 17.60
C THR A 256 -9.72 5.60 17.05
N VAL A 257 -9.02 6.41 17.86
CA VAL A 257 -7.78 7.07 17.43
C VAL A 257 -6.71 6.05 17.07
N ALA A 258 -6.48 5.05 17.92
CA ALA A 258 -5.50 4.00 17.63
C ALA A 258 -5.82 3.24 16.34
N ALA A 259 -7.10 2.97 16.09
CA ALA A 259 -7.56 2.34 14.86
C ALA A 259 -7.37 3.23 13.62
N LEU A 260 -7.64 4.55 13.71
CA LEU A 260 -7.39 5.52 12.62
C LEU A 260 -5.91 5.63 12.25
N LEU A 261 -5.02 5.36 13.20
CA LEU A 261 -3.57 5.35 13.01
C LEU A 261 -3.04 3.97 12.56
N THR A 262 -3.93 3.00 12.35
CA THR A 262 -3.58 1.65 11.92
C THR A 262 -4.22 1.28 10.58
N GLU A 263 -5.50 1.64 10.40
CA GLU A 263 -6.34 1.23 9.27
C GLU A 263 -6.43 2.29 8.17
N ASP A 264 -6.77 1.84 6.96
CA ASP A 264 -7.04 2.73 5.82
C ASP A 264 -8.28 3.62 6.03
N VAL A 265 -9.33 2.97 6.55
CA VAL A 265 -10.66 3.49 6.81
C VAL A 265 -11.33 2.69 7.92
N LEU A 266 -12.25 3.30 8.63
CA LEU A 266 -13.08 2.71 9.68
C LEU A 266 -14.56 2.99 9.42
N THR A 267 -15.42 2.06 9.83
CA THR A 267 -16.85 2.31 9.96
C THR A 267 -17.13 3.13 11.23
N ALA A 268 -18.17 3.97 11.21
CA ALA A 268 -18.65 4.66 12.40
C ALA A 268 -19.49 3.75 13.31
N GLN A 269 -18.89 2.65 13.77
CA GLN A 269 -19.51 1.65 14.65
C GLN A 269 -19.00 1.73 16.08
N ALA A 270 -19.82 1.29 17.03
CA ALA A 270 -19.42 1.18 18.43
C ALA A 270 -18.23 0.24 18.61
N GLY A 271 -17.33 0.62 19.51
CA GLY A 271 -16.35 -0.32 20.07
C GLY A 271 -16.98 -1.12 21.21
N ALA A 272 -16.13 -1.71 22.06
CA ALA A 272 -16.57 -2.60 23.13
C ALA A 272 -17.38 -1.91 24.24
N ARG A 273 -17.27 -0.57 24.40
CA ARG A 273 -17.84 0.15 25.56
C ARG A 273 -18.80 1.28 25.18
N GLY A 274 -18.87 1.64 23.91
CA GLY A 274 -19.68 2.73 23.38
C GLY A 274 -20.98 2.28 22.74
N SER A 275 -21.69 3.25 22.15
CA SER A 275 -22.87 3.01 21.32
C SER A 275 -22.66 3.57 19.92
N ASP A 276 -23.37 3.04 18.93
CA ASP A 276 -23.26 3.50 17.54
C ASP A 276 -23.55 4.99 17.39
N ARG A 277 -24.48 5.52 18.20
CA ARG A 277 -24.78 6.96 18.24
C ARG A 277 -23.57 7.78 18.72
N ALA A 278 -22.84 7.27 19.71
CA ALA A 278 -21.64 7.93 20.21
C ALA A 278 -20.50 7.87 19.19
N ALA A 279 -20.32 6.74 18.50
CA ALA A 279 -19.33 6.57 17.44
C ALA A 279 -19.59 7.52 16.26
N ARG A 280 -20.83 7.58 15.75
CA ARG A 280 -21.22 8.52 14.68
C ARG A 280 -20.93 9.97 15.06
N ARG A 281 -21.35 10.39 16.25
CA ARG A 281 -21.06 11.75 16.75
C ARG A 281 -19.57 12.03 16.89
N LEU A 282 -18.73 11.03 17.20
CA LEU A 282 -17.29 11.20 17.25
C LEU A 282 -16.73 11.46 15.85
N PHE A 283 -17.09 10.63 14.86
CA PHE A 283 -16.67 10.83 13.48
C PHE A 283 -17.18 12.16 12.88
N ASP A 284 -18.42 12.56 13.17
CA ASP A 284 -18.95 13.86 12.74
C ASP A 284 -18.11 15.02 13.28
N ARG A 285 -17.67 14.96 14.55
CA ARG A 285 -16.79 15.97 15.15
C ARG A 285 -15.39 15.96 14.52
N LEU A 286 -14.81 14.78 14.31
CA LEU A 286 -13.49 14.65 13.69
C LEU A 286 -13.51 15.18 12.24
N SER A 287 -14.57 14.90 11.48
CA SER A 287 -14.76 15.41 10.13
C SER A 287 -14.99 16.93 10.11
N ALA A 288 -15.78 17.47 11.03
CA ALA A 288 -15.97 18.92 11.15
C ALA A 288 -14.66 19.67 11.47
N GLN A 289 -13.70 19.00 12.11
CA GLN A 289 -12.35 19.52 12.39
C GLN A 289 -11.33 19.21 11.26
N GLY A 290 -11.77 18.58 10.16
CA GLY A 290 -10.88 18.19 9.07
C GLY A 290 -9.87 17.08 9.39
N LEU A 291 -10.02 16.40 10.54
CA LEU A 291 -9.10 15.36 11.01
C LEU A 291 -9.29 14.02 10.30
N VAL A 292 -10.50 13.77 9.77
CA VAL A 292 -10.83 12.57 8.99
C VAL A 292 -11.74 12.92 7.82
N ARG A 293 -11.63 12.16 6.73
CA ARG A 293 -12.42 12.27 5.51
C ARG A 293 -13.34 11.08 5.35
N GLU A 294 -14.52 11.32 4.78
CA GLU A 294 -15.48 10.30 4.41
C GLU A 294 -15.18 9.77 2.99
N PHE A 295 -15.27 8.45 2.80
CA PHE A 295 -14.80 7.75 1.59
C PHE A 295 -15.86 6.87 0.90
N SER A 296 -17.06 6.73 1.46
CA SER A 296 -18.09 5.77 1.02
C SER A 296 -19.13 6.36 0.07
N GLY A 297 -19.21 7.69 -0.10
CA GLY A 297 -20.09 8.35 -1.08
C GLY A 297 -21.58 8.03 -0.92
N ARG A 298 -21.98 7.49 0.24
CA ARG A 298 -23.32 6.96 0.54
C ARG A 298 -23.87 7.57 1.81
N SER A 299 -25.20 7.66 1.90
CA SER A 299 -25.90 8.19 3.07
C SER A 299 -25.80 7.25 4.28
N ASN A 300 -25.73 5.92 4.04
CA ASN A 300 -25.64 4.87 5.05
C ASN A 300 -24.31 4.12 4.95
N PHE A 301 -23.80 3.61 6.08
CA PHE A 301 -22.53 2.87 6.21
C PHE A 301 -21.29 3.67 5.80
N ARG A 302 -21.04 4.76 6.53
CA ARG A 302 -19.93 5.66 6.22
C ARG A 302 -18.56 5.12 6.62
N LEU A 303 -17.59 5.25 5.72
CA LEU A 303 -16.18 4.93 5.93
C LEU A 303 -15.36 6.20 6.11
N TYR A 304 -14.58 6.26 7.19
CA TYR A 304 -13.78 7.41 7.56
C TYR A 304 -12.31 7.03 7.71
N GLY A 305 -11.41 7.86 7.20
CA GLY A 305 -9.96 7.69 7.39
C GLY A 305 -9.23 9.02 7.42
N LEU A 306 -7.92 9.00 7.62
CA LEU A 306 -7.07 10.20 7.55
C LEU A 306 -7.07 10.81 6.13
#